data_AF-A0A2V7RJR0-F1
#
_entry.id   AF-A0A2V7RJR0-F1
#
_cell.length_a   1.000
_cell.length_b   1.000
_cell.length_c   1.000
_cell.angle_alpha   90.00
_cell.angle_beta   90.00
_cell.angle_gamma   90.00
#
_symmetry.space_group_name_H-M   'P 1'
#
loop_
_entity.id
_entity.type
_entity.pdbx_description
1 polymer ?
#
loop_
_entity_poly.entity_id
_entity_poly.type
_entity_poly.pdbx_seq_one_letter_code
_entity_poly.pdbx_strand_id
1 'polypeptide(L)'
;EKVTAFRPAMAVHGRYRLPCPVCAAPVQRIRYAENEVNYCPRCQTGGKLLADRALSRLLKTDWPRSLDEWEERFRPGARRP
;
A
#
# COMPACT_ATOMS: atom_id res chain seq x y z
N GLU A 1 24.27 -7.36 -12.90
CA GLU A 1 23.88 -6.94 -11.53
C GLU A 1 22.81 -7.89 -11.00
N LYS A 2 23.11 -8.73 -10.00
CA LYS A 2 22.13 -9.69 -9.46
C LYS A 2 21.26 -8.98 -8.44
N VAL A 3 20.01 -8.69 -8.78
CA VAL A 3 19.01 -8.15 -7.84
C VAL A 3 18.85 -9.17 -6.70
N THR A 4 19.41 -8.89 -5.53
CA THR A 4 19.21 -9.71 -4.33
C THR A 4 17.86 -9.34 -3.70
N ALA A 5 16.76 -9.72 -4.35
CA ALA A 5 15.40 -9.28 -4.00
C ALA A 5 14.85 -9.83 -2.66
N PHE A 6 15.53 -10.83 -2.07
CA PHE A 6 15.00 -11.58 -0.92
C PHE A 6 15.96 -11.53 0.26
N ARG A 7 16.07 -10.36 0.89
CA ARG A 7 16.73 -10.22 2.20
C ARG A 7 15.66 -10.28 3.30
N PRO A 8 15.96 -10.81 4.50
CA PRO A 8 14.99 -10.81 5.62
C PRO A 8 14.42 -9.42 5.94
N ALA A 9 15.20 -8.37 5.73
CA ALA A 9 14.78 -6.98 5.89
C ALA A 9 13.74 -6.49 4.85
N MET A 10 13.52 -7.23 3.75
CA MET A 10 12.56 -6.91 2.68
C MET A 10 11.26 -7.71 2.82
N ALA A 11 10.78 -7.92 4.05
CA ALA A 11 9.66 -8.81 4.37
C ALA A 11 8.34 -8.51 3.64
N VAL A 12 8.16 -7.29 3.11
CA VAL A 12 6.95 -6.85 2.39
C VAL A 12 7.18 -6.62 0.89
N HIS A 13 8.41 -6.78 0.40
CA HIS A 13 8.71 -6.61 -1.03
C HIS A 13 7.96 -7.64 -1.88
N GLY A 14 7.34 -7.20 -2.99
CA GLY A 14 6.54 -8.05 -3.88
C GLY A 14 5.21 -8.54 -3.30
N ARG A 15 4.82 -8.08 -2.09
CA ARG A 15 3.64 -8.58 -1.38
C ARG A 15 2.42 -7.67 -1.47
N TYR A 16 2.31 -6.83 -2.50
CA TYR A 16 1.15 -5.92 -2.65
C TYR A 16 -0.18 -6.68 -2.52
N ARG A 17 -1.09 -6.17 -1.67
CA ARG A 17 -2.38 -6.77 -1.27
C ARG A 17 -2.31 -8.09 -0.51
N LEU A 18 -1.13 -8.64 -0.26
CA LEU A 18 -0.97 -9.79 0.62
C LEU A 18 -0.91 -9.35 2.08
N PRO A 19 -1.24 -10.24 3.03
CA PRO A 19 -1.09 -9.96 4.44
C PRO A 19 0.35 -9.65 4.82
N CYS A 20 0.54 -8.59 5.61
CA CYS A 20 1.80 -8.29 6.27
C CYS A 20 2.17 -9.44 7.22
N PRO A 21 3.42 -9.95 7.18
CA PRO A 21 3.82 -11.06 8.06
C PRO A 21 3.87 -10.71 9.55
N VAL A 22 3.79 -9.41 9.91
CA VAL A 22 3.83 -8.94 11.29
C VAL A 22 2.43 -8.69 11.86
N CYS A 23 1.59 -7.95 11.13
CA CYS A 23 0.30 -7.47 11.64
C CYS A 23 -0.92 -7.90 10.81
N ALA A 24 -0.72 -8.75 9.80
CA ALA A 24 -1.74 -9.22 8.85
C ALA A 24 -2.44 -8.15 7.99
N ALA A 25 -2.27 -6.85 8.27
CA ALA A 25 -2.82 -5.77 7.46
C ALA A 25 -2.36 -5.87 5.99
N PRO A 26 -3.19 -5.47 5.02
CA PRO A 26 -2.85 -5.55 3.62
C PRO A 26 -1.64 -4.65 3.31
N VAL A 27 -0.62 -5.23 2.69
CA VAL A 27 0.54 -4.48 2.20
C VAL A 27 0.12 -3.57 1.05
N GLN A 28 0.53 -2.32 1.12
CA GLN A 28 0.24 -1.29 0.13
C GLN A 28 1.47 -1.01 -0.73
N ARG A 29 1.26 -0.33 -1.84
CA ARG A 29 2.30 0.01 -2.80
C ARG A 29 2.26 1.49 -3.13
N ILE A 30 3.43 2.08 -3.33
CA ILE A 30 3.59 3.35 -4.04
C ILE A 30 4.36 3.11 -5.33
N ARG A 31 4.03 3.87 -6.37
CA ARG A 31 4.76 3.88 -7.64
C ARG A 31 5.37 5.25 -7.88
N TYR A 32 6.60 5.25 -8.38
CA TYR A 32 7.30 6.44 -8.87
C TYR A 32 8.00 6.09 -10.19
N ALA A 33 7.52 6.69 -11.29
CA ALA A 33 7.96 6.35 -12.64
C ALA A 33 7.89 4.82 -12.85
N GLU A 34 9.01 4.18 -13.18
CA GLU A 34 9.12 2.74 -13.41
C GLU A 34 9.33 1.93 -12.11
N ASN A 35 9.53 2.60 -10.97
CA ASN A 35 9.85 1.95 -9.71
C ASN A 35 8.62 1.76 -8.82
N GLU A 36 8.60 0.66 -8.08
CA GLU A 36 7.58 0.40 -7.06
C GLU A 36 8.18 0.02 -5.70
N VAL A 37 7.51 0.47 -4.64
CA VAL A 37 7.87 0.16 -3.27
C VAL A 37 6.64 -0.38 -2.56
N ASN A 38 6.82 -1.52 -1.88
CA ASN A 38 5.80 -2.16 -1.07
C ASN A 38 6.05 -1.86 0.41
N TYR A 39 4.99 -1.53 1.15
CA TYR A 39 5.08 -1.14 2.55
C TYR A 39 3.83 -1.61 3.32
N CYS A 40 3.99 -1.86 4.62
CA CYS A 40 2.84 -2.09 5.51
C CYS A 40 2.42 -0.78 6.16
N PRO A 41 1.19 -0.27 5.96
CA PRO A 41 0.78 1.01 6.54
C PRO A 41 0.76 0.97 8.07
N ARG A 42 0.25 -0.10 8.69
CA ARG A 42 0.21 -0.23 10.15
C ARG A 42 1.59 -0.21 10.78
N CYS A 43 2.53 -0.99 10.24
CA CYS A 43 3.85 -1.16 10.83
C CYS A 43 4.83 -0.03 10.50
N GLN A 44 4.77 0.54 9.29
CA GLN A 44 5.81 1.47 8.81
C GLN A 44 5.40 2.93 8.87
N THR A 45 4.10 3.22 8.81
CA THR A 45 3.60 4.61 8.70
C THR A 45 2.54 4.93 9.76
N GLY A 46 2.39 4.08 10.78
CA GLY A 46 1.40 4.28 11.84
C GLY A 46 -0.05 4.29 11.35
N GLY A 47 -0.34 3.55 10.27
CA GLY A 47 -1.66 3.46 9.64
C GLY A 47 -1.91 4.46 8.51
N LYS A 48 -1.00 5.39 8.23
CA LYS A 48 -1.15 6.38 7.16
C LYS A 48 -0.90 5.77 5.78
N LEU A 49 -1.76 6.07 4.81
CA LEU A 49 -1.50 5.72 3.42
C LEU A 49 -0.61 6.77 2.75
N LEU A 50 0.51 6.31 2.20
CA LEU A 50 1.38 7.13 1.36
C LEU A 50 0.76 7.33 -0.02
N ALA A 51 0.88 8.54 -0.55
CA ALA A 51 0.34 8.88 -1.86
C ALA A 51 1.03 8.08 -2.98
N ASP A 52 0.28 7.17 -3.61
CA ASP A 52 0.67 6.51 -4.85
C ASP A 52 0.58 7.55 -5.99
N ARG A 53 1.68 7.90 -6.66
CA ARG A 53 1.65 8.97 -7.68
C ARG A 53 0.76 8.68 -8.89
N ALA A 54 0.35 7.44 -9.15
CA ALA A 54 -0.62 7.13 -10.18
C ALA A 54 -2.06 7.38 -9.67
N LEU A 55 -2.46 6.68 -8.60
CA LEU A 55 -3.83 6.71 -8.12
C LEU A 55 -4.16 7.98 -7.32
N SER A 56 -3.20 8.56 -6.58
CA SER A 56 -3.40 9.84 -5.88
C SER A 56 -3.57 11.02 -6.84
N ARG A 57 -2.97 10.98 -8.04
CA ARG A 57 -3.20 11.97 -9.09
C ARG A 57 -4.59 11.88 -9.69
N LEU A 58 -5.11 10.66 -9.82
CA LEU A 58 -6.47 10.43 -10.31
C LEU A 58 -7.51 10.84 -9.27
N LEU A 59 -7.33 10.44 -8.02
CA LEU A 59 -8.28 10.68 -6.92
C LEU A 59 -8.17 12.07 -6.30
N LYS A 60 -7.01 12.72 -6.37
CA LYS A 60 -6.75 14.05 -5.79
C LYS A 60 -7.19 14.14 -4.33
N THR A 61 -8.20 14.94 -4.03
CA THR A 61 -8.77 15.15 -2.69
C THR A 61 -9.46 13.91 -2.14
N ASP A 62 -9.87 12.99 -3.01
CA ASP A 62 -10.53 11.74 -2.64
C ASP A 62 -9.54 10.61 -2.32
N TRP A 63 -8.24 10.91 -2.29
CA TRP A 63 -7.22 9.95 -1.88
C TRP A 63 -7.38 9.59 -0.39
N PRO A 64 -7.54 8.31 -0.03
CA PRO A 64 -7.71 7.89 1.35
C PRO A 64 -6.42 8.11 2.15
N ARG A 65 -6.57 8.57 3.39
CA ARG A 65 -5.46 8.93 4.29
C ARG A 65 -5.10 7.78 5.23
N SER A 66 -5.98 6.80 5.38
CA SER A 66 -5.80 5.63 6.25
C SER A 66 -6.24 4.33 5.57
N LEU A 67 -5.84 3.20 6.15
CA LEU A 67 -6.32 1.87 5.73
C LEU A 67 -7.83 1.73 5.88
N ASP A 68 -8.39 2.26 6.96
CA ASP A 68 -9.83 2.13 7.24
C ASP A 68 -10.66 2.88 6.18
N GLU A 69 -10.24 4.10 5.81
CA GLU A 69 -10.86 4.85 4.71
C GLU A 69 -10.73 4.12 3.36
N TRP A 70 -9.61 3.42 3.15
CA TRP A 70 -9.40 2.62 1.95
C TRP A 70 -10.34 1.42 1.89
N GLU A 71 -10.50 0.70 3.00
CA GLU A 71 -11.42 -0.43 3.11
C GLU A 71 -12.86 0.01 2.91
N GLU A 72 -13.26 1.14 3.49
CA GLU A 72 -14.59 1.71 3.29
C GLU A 72 -14.86 2.07 1.81
N ARG A 73 -13.89 2.65 1.11
CA ARG A 73 -14.08 3.17 -0.26
C ARG A 73 -13.91 2.12 -1.36
N PHE A 74 -13.02 1.14 -1.17
CA PHE A 74 -12.56 0.26 -2.26
C PHE A 74 -12.82 -1.23 -2.02
N ARG A 75 -13.48 -1.62 -0.92
CA ARG A 75 -13.91 -3.00 -0.71
C ARG A 75 -14.95 -3.41 -1.77
N PRO A 76 -14.84 -4.61 -2.36
CA PRO A 76 -15.89 -5.12 -3.25
C PRO A 76 -17.25 -5.10 -2.55
N GLY A 77 -18.23 -4.42 -3.14
CA GLY A 77 -19.57 -4.26 -2.56
C GLY A 77 -19.74 -3.07 -1.60
N ALA A 78 -18.70 -2.27 -1.37
CA ALA A 78 -18.87 -0.98 -0.71
C ALA A 78 -19.76 -0.07 -1.58
N ARG A 79 -20.85 0.46 -1.01
CA ARG A 79 -21.61 1.53 -1.66
C ARG A 79 -20.74 2.77 -1.64
N ARG A 80 -20.40 3.30 -2.82
CA ARG A 80 -19.93 4.69 -2.93
C ARG A 80 -21.01 5.58 -2.30
N PRO A 81 -20.68 6.53 -1.41
CA PRO A 81 -21.58 7.64 -1.13
C PRO A 81 -21.83 8.45 -2.41
#